data_AF-A0A2N1EDK3-F1
#
_entry.id   AF-A0A2N1EDK3-F1
#
_cell.length_a   1.000
_cell.length_b   1.000
_cell.length_c   1.000
_cell.angle_alpha   90.00
_cell.angle_beta   90.00
_cell.angle_gamma   90.00
#
_symmetry.space_group_name_H-M   'P 1'
#
loop_
_entity.id
_entity.type
_entity.pdbx_description
1 polymer ?
#
loop_
_entity_poly.entity_id
_entity_poly.type
_entity_poly.pdbx_seq_one_letter_code
_entity_poly.pdbx_strand_id
1 'polypeptide(L)'
;MDEHREAPVRLDYFRLVKRLNQYLANLGDERIDEDIQEAWAGYFQEMAITQEEIDIIGRWYSRHYTVSLSIPTLRRYVEHLRAHSFLPDQRLVDQVESDAAAILEMCASMGLDGHRLSDALFQAAALVHHAVYRANYPNIDSACIRHEIESRARLADYFSRDILNEAQNGFGAAAKIGKALFPRR
;
A
#
# COMPACT_ATOMS: atom_id res chain seq x y z
N MET A 1 26.91 -1.02 -28.84
CA MET A 1 25.61 -0.69 -28.23
C MET A 1 25.94 -0.18 -26.86
N ASP A 2 25.78 1.13 -26.67
CA ASP A 2 26.20 1.82 -25.45
C ASP A 2 25.43 1.31 -24.23
N GLU A 3 26.22 1.09 -23.18
CA GLU A 3 25.82 0.67 -21.86
C GLU A 3 24.80 1.67 -21.27
N HIS A 4 23.64 1.19 -20.82
CA HIS A 4 22.92 1.85 -19.74
C HIS A 4 23.71 1.63 -18.44
N ARG A 5 24.86 2.31 -18.31
CA ARG A 5 25.44 2.52 -16.98
C ARG A 5 24.50 3.47 -16.25
N GLU A 6 23.68 2.92 -15.38
CA GLU A 6 22.95 3.70 -14.38
C GLU A 6 23.96 4.66 -13.71
N ALA A 7 23.61 5.95 -13.66
CA ALA A 7 24.47 6.93 -13.05
C ALA A 7 24.76 6.52 -11.60
N PRO A 8 26.03 6.55 -11.14
CA PRO A 8 26.37 6.09 -9.80
C PRO A 8 25.53 6.82 -8.75
N VAL A 9 24.92 6.04 -7.85
CA VAL A 9 24.04 6.57 -6.80
C VAL A 9 24.84 7.49 -5.89
N ARG A 10 24.38 8.74 -5.73
CA ARG A 10 25.12 9.72 -4.93
C ARG A 10 24.99 9.43 -3.43
N LEU A 11 26.09 9.64 -2.68
CA LEU A 11 26.19 9.36 -1.24
C LEU A 11 25.12 10.10 -0.39
N ASP A 12 24.71 11.27 -0.84
CA ASP A 12 23.65 12.07 -0.24
C ASP A 12 22.31 11.32 -0.20
N TYR A 13 21.97 10.53 -1.23
CA TYR A 13 20.74 9.74 -1.22
C TYR A 13 20.80 8.55 -0.27
N PHE A 14 21.97 7.92 -0.10
CA PHE A 14 22.16 6.91 0.96
C PHE A 14 21.93 7.49 2.36
N ARG A 15 22.35 8.73 2.60
CA ARG A 15 22.10 9.40 3.89
C ARG A 15 20.61 9.65 4.10
N LEU A 16 19.88 9.98 3.04
CA LEU A 16 18.42 10.14 3.11
C LEU A 16 17.70 8.80 3.39
N VAL A 17 18.13 7.69 2.78
CA VAL A 17 17.58 6.36 3.08
C VAL A 17 17.80 6.00 4.55
N LYS A 18 19.03 6.19 5.07
CA LYS A 18 19.34 5.96 6.49
C LYS A 18 18.49 6.83 7.41
N ARG A 19 18.28 8.09 7.04
CA ARG A 19 17.45 9.04 7.80
C ARG A 19 15.98 8.61 7.81
N LEU A 20 15.43 8.16 6.69
CA LEU A 20 14.08 7.59 6.66
C LEU A 20 14.00 6.38 7.59
N ASN A 21 14.98 5.48 7.53
CA ASN A 21 14.99 4.27 8.35
C ASN A 21 15.06 4.56 9.86
N GLN A 22 15.61 5.71 10.27
CA GLN A 22 15.55 6.17 11.68
C GLN A 22 14.12 6.49 12.12
N TYR A 23 13.29 7.08 11.24
CA TYR A 23 11.88 7.33 11.56
C TYR A 23 11.05 6.06 11.59
N LEU A 24 11.42 5.06 10.78
CA LEU A 24 10.78 3.76 10.71
C LEU A 24 11.24 2.79 11.81
N ALA A 25 12.03 3.25 12.79
CA ALA A 25 12.59 2.41 13.85
C ALA A 25 11.55 1.54 14.59
N ASN A 26 10.32 2.05 14.74
CA ASN A 26 9.22 1.35 15.41
C ASN A 26 8.63 0.17 14.62
N LEU A 27 8.97 0.05 13.33
CA LEU A 27 8.48 -1.01 12.45
C LEU A 27 9.25 -2.34 12.63
N GLY A 28 10.37 -2.35 13.35
CA GLY A 28 11.12 -3.58 13.62
C GLY A 28 11.68 -4.21 12.34
N ASP A 29 11.23 -5.42 12.00
CA ASP A 29 11.65 -6.14 10.80
C ASP A 29 11.01 -5.56 9.52
N GLU A 30 9.96 -4.74 9.67
CA GLU A 30 9.28 -4.06 8.56
C GLU A 30 10.00 -2.76 8.12
N ARG A 31 11.31 -2.69 8.37
CA ARG A 31 12.15 -1.56 7.99
C ARG A 31 12.79 -1.79 6.62
N ILE A 32 13.41 -0.74 6.09
CA ILE A 32 14.18 -0.87 4.85
C ILE A 32 15.42 -1.71 5.19
N ASP A 33 15.51 -2.89 4.58
CA ASP A 33 16.65 -3.80 4.72
C ASP A 33 17.94 -3.16 4.21
N GLU A 34 19.06 -3.45 4.87
CA GLU A 34 20.39 -2.97 4.49
C GLU A 34 20.76 -3.42 3.08
N ASP A 35 20.38 -4.64 2.71
CA ASP A 35 20.67 -5.26 1.42
C ASP A 35 20.01 -4.53 0.23
N ILE A 36 18.95 -3.75 0.48
CA ILE A 36 18.22 -3.01 -0.56
C ILE A 36 18.42 -1.49 -0.48
N GLN A 37 19.28 -0.99 0.42
CA GLN A 37 19.47 0.47 0.59
C GLN A 37 20.01 1.15 -0.68
N GLU A 38 20.83 0.48 -1.47
CA GLU A 38 21.34 1.01 -2.73
C GLU A 38 20.22 1.22 -3.74
N ALA A 39 19.32 0.24 -3.89
CA ALA A 39 18.14 0.37 -4.75
C ALA A 39 17.25 1.52 -4.27
N TRP A 40 17.00 1.63 -2.97
CA TRP A 40 16.25 2.76 -2.38
C TRP A 40 16.90 4.11 -2.66
N ALA A 41 18.23 4.21 -2.55
CA ALA A 41 18.96 5.43 -2.83
C ALA A 41 18.91 5.81 -4.32
N GLY A 42 18.91 4.82 -5.22
CA GLY A 42 18.63 5.02 -6.65
C GLY A 42 17.25 5.64 -6.88
N TYR A 43 16.19 5.08 -6.28
CA TYR A 43 14.84 5.65 -6.38
C TYR A 43 14.72 7.05 -5.78
N PHE A 44 15.41 7.32 -4.68
CA PHE A 44 15.44 8.65 -4.07
C PHE A 44 16.06 9.69 -5.01
N GLN A 45 17.11 9.28 -5.72
CA GLN A 45 17.76 10.09 -6.74
C GLN A 45 16.82 10.38 -7.91
N GLU A 46 16.13 9.36 -8.43
CA GLU A 46 15.14 9.52 -9.50
C GLU A 46 13.99 10.46 -9.12
N MET A 47 13.52 10.35 -7.87
CA MET A 47 12.44 11.20 -7.34
C MET A 47 12.89 12.62 -6.99
N ALA A 48 14.21 12.86 -6.97
CA ALA A 48 14.84 14.04 -6.41
C ALA A 48 14.24 14.39 -5.03
N ILE A 49 14.13 13.38 -4.16
CA ILE A 49 13.52 13.55 -2.85
C ILE A 49 14.43 14.37 -1.94
N THR A 50 13.85 15.31 -1.19
CA THR A 50 14.58 16.20 -0.29
C THR A 50 14.61 15.67 1.14
N GLN A 51 15.54 16.19 1.95
CA GLN A 51 15.58 15.85 3.38
C GLN A 51 14.30 16.28 4.12
N GLU A 52 13.73 17.43 3.75
CA GLU A 52 12.50 17.94 4.36
C GLU A 52 11.32 17.00 4.10
N GLU A 53 11.19 16.50 2.87
CA GLU A 53 10.16 15.51 2.51
C GLU A 53 10.33 14.21 3.30
N ILE A 54 11.56 13.71 3.47
CA ILE A 54 11.85 12.55 4.31
C ILE A 54 11.45 12.79 5.77
N ASP A 55 11.72 13.99 6.31
CA ASP A 55 11.42 14.34 7.70
C ASP A 55 9.93 14.43 7.98
N ILE A 56 9.17 14.92 7.01
CA ILE A 56 7.71 15.00 7.10
C ILE A 56 7.11 13.60 6.93
N ILE A 57 7.46 12.90 5.85
CA ILE A 57 6.88 11.59 5.53
C ILE A 57 7.28 10.54 6.56
N GLY A 58 8.54 10.48 6.97
CA GLY A 58 9.02 9.49 7.94
C GLY A 58 8.31 9.60 9.28
N ARG A 59 8.20 10.82 9.84
CA ARG A 59 7.47 11.06 11.10
C ARG A 59 5.99 10.79 10.99
N TRP A 60 5.39 11.11 9.85
CA TRP A 60 3.98 10.86 9.60
C TRP A 60 3.70 9.36 9.45
N TYR A 61 4.47 8.67 8.63
CA TYR A 61 4.27 7.26 8.32
C TYR A 61 4.36 6.37 9.57
N SER A 62 5.37 6.60 10.42
CA SER A 62 5.56 5.82 11.64
C SER A 62 4.44 6.00 12.68
N ARG A 63 3.59 7.03 12.55
CA ARG A 63 2.41 7.24 13.40
C ARG A 63 1.17 6.49 12.91
N HIS A 64 1.06 6.27 11.60
CA HIS A 64 -0.18 5.79 10.97
C HIS A 64 -0.09 4.38 10.40
N TYR A 65 1.11 3.84 10.22
CA TYR A 65 1.32 2.52 9.62
C TYR A 65 2.14 1.63 10.56
N THR A 66 1.82 0.34 10.55
CA THR A 66 2.60 -0.69 11.25
C THR A 66 3.32 -1.64 10.30
N VAL A 67 3.32 -1.30 9.01
CA VAL A 67 3.82 -2.13 7.91
C VAL A 67 4.92 -1.41 7.12
N SER A 68 5.77 -2.17 6.44
CA SER A 68 6.88 -1.70 5.60
C SER A 68 6.42 -0.68 4.58
N LEU A 69 7.19 0.40 4.47
CA LEU A 69 7.04 1.39 3.43
C LEU A 69 7.59 0.81 2.11
N SER A 70 6.80 0.91 1.03
CA SER A 70 7.27 0.58 -0.32
C SER A 70 7.60 1.84 -1.13
N ILE A 71 8.47 1.70 -2.13
CA ILE A 71 8.84 2.81 -3.04
C ILE A 71 7.62 3.43 -3.75
N PRO A 72 6.65 2.66 -4.32
CA PRO A 72 5.45 3.25 -4.91
C PRO A 72 4.63 4.05 -3.90
N THR A 73 4.56 3.56 -2.66
CA THR A 73 3.84 4.22 -1.57
C THR A 73 4.53 5.54 -1.16
N LEU A 74 5.86 5.52 -1.02
CA LEU A 74 6.65 6.74 -0.77
C LEU A 74 6.45 7.77 -1.88
N ARG A 75 6.51 7.34 -3.14
CA ARG A 75 6.31 8.22 -4.30
C ARG A 75 4.98 8.96 -4.22
N ARG A 76 3.91 8.22 -3.92
CA ARG A 76 2.57 8.80 -3.74
C ARG A 76 2.53 9.86 -2.63
N TYR A 77 3.23 9.65 -1.51
CA TYR A 77 3.26 10.61 -0.41
C TYR A 77 4.07 11.86 -0.75
N VAL A 78 5.19 11.69 -1.46
CA VAL A 78 5.96 12.82 -1.98
C VAL A 78 5.11 13.65 -2.94
N GLU A 79 4.42 13.01 -3.87
CA GLU A 79 3.52 13.69 -4.81
C GLU A 79 2.39 14.42 -4.09
N HIS A 80 1.77 13.79 -3.10
CA HIS A 80 0.73 14.41 -2.28
C HIS A 80 1.26 15.63 -1.52
N LEU A 81 2.41 15.48 -0.85
CA LEU A 81 3.05 16.54 -0.08
C LEU A 81 3.45 17.72 -0.98
N ARG A 82 3.98 17.46 -2.19
CA ARG A 82 4.31 18.50 -3.18
C ARG A 82 3.06 19.23 -3.67
N ALA A 83 1.96 18.51 -3.89
CA ALA A 83 0.72 19.09 -4.40
C ALA A 83 -0.08 19.89 -3.36
N HIS A 84 -0.05 19.47 -2.08
CA HIS A 84 -0.91 20.04 -1.04
C HIS A 84 -0.14 20.75 0.09
N SER A 85 1.19 20.63 0.11
CA SER A 85 2.10 21.18 1.14
C SER A 85 1.91 20.62 2.56
N PHE A 86 1.05 19.61 2.75
CA PHE A 86 0.89 18.89 4.01
C PHE A 86 0.48 17.43 3.78
N LEU A 87 0.64 16.58 4.81
CA LEU A 87 0.02 15.27 4.89
C LEU A 87 -1.15 15.33 5.88
N PRO A 88 -2.28 14.65 5.61
CA PRO A 88 -3.45 14.70 6.49
C PRO A 88 -3.17 14.01 7.84
N ASP A 89 -3.95 14.29 8.88
CA ASP A 89 -3.80 13.66 10.21
C ASP A 89 -4.35 12.22 10.28
N GLN A 90 -4.43 11.57 9.12
CA GLN A 90 -4.91 10.21 8.94
C GLN A 90 -4.19 9.57 7.75
N ARG A 91 -4.20 8.25 7.72
CA ARG A 91 -3.65 7.44 6.62
C ARG A 91 -4.17 7.87 5.25
N LEU A 92 -3.33 7.79 4.22
CA LEU A 92 -3.73 8.08 2.83
C LEU A 92 -4.29 6.81 2.19
N VAL A 93 -5.61 6.70 2.14
CA VAL A 93 -6.36 5.60 1.49
C VAL A 93 -6.12 5.66 -0.02
N ASP A 94 -5.73 4.56 -0.64
CA ASP A 94 -5.68 4.48 -2.10
C ASP A 94 -7.09 4.32 -2.71
N GLN A 95 -7.15 4.35 -4.05
CA GLN A 95 -8.44 4.17 -4.72
C GLN A 95 -8.98 2.76 -4.51
N VAL A 96 -8.11 1.74 -4.42
CA VAL A 96 -8.50 0.33 -4.26
C VAL A 96 -9.18 0.11 -2.91
N GLU A 97 -8.60 0.62 -1.83
CA GLU A 97 -9.18 0.60 -0.48
C GLU A 97 -10.49 1.41 -0.43
N SER A 98 -10.56 2.54 -1.13
CA SER A 98 -11.77 3.36 -1.20
C SER A 98 -12.91 2.63 -1.92
N ASP A 99 -12.61 1.94 -3.02
CA ASP A 99 -13.56 1.13 -3.78
C ASP A 99 -13.97 -0.12 -3.00
N ALA A 100 -13.02 -0.79 -2.34
CA ALA A 100 -13.30 -1.93 -1.46
C ALA A 100 -14.25 -1.55 -0.33
N ALA A 101 -14.05 -0.37 0.28
CA ALA A 101 -14.95 0.17 1.28
C ALA A 101 -16.38 0.36 0.75
N ALA A 102 -16.53 0.94 -0.44
CA ALA A 102 -17.83 1.14 -1.08
C ALA A 102 -18.51 -0.20 -1.41
N ILE A 103 -17.77 -1.20 -1.88
CA ILE A 103 -18.28 -2.56 -2.12
C ILE A 103 -18.80 -3.19 -0.83
N LEU A 104 -18.05 -3.09 0.26
CA LEU A 104 -18.45 -3.63 1.56
C LEU A 104 -19.71 -2.94 2.10
N GLU A 105 -19.81 -1.61 1.99
CA GLU A 105 -21.02 -0.86 2.38
C GLU A 105 -22.23 -1.27 1.54
N MET A 106 -22.05 -1.46 0.23
CA MET A 106 -23.10 -1.95 -0.66
C MET A 106 -23.56 -3.36 -0.26
N CYS A 107 -22.64 -4.31 -0.04
CA CYS A 107 -22.97 -5.66 0.41
C CYS A 107 -23.71 -5.65 1.76
N ALA A 108 -23.28 -4.80 2.70
CA ALA A 108 -23.96 -4.62 3.98
C ALA A 108 -25.39 -4.07 3.80
N SER A 109 -25.59 -3.10 2.89
CA SER A 109 -26.93 -2.58 2.56
C SER A 109 -27.87 -3.62 1.94
N MET A 110 -27.31 -4.63 1.27
CA MET A 110 -28.06 -5.77 0.71
C MET A 110 -28.36 -6.86 1.76
N GLY A 111 -27.89 -6.70 3.00
CA GLY A 111 -28.05 -7.68 4.07
C GLY A 111 -27.22 -8.95 3.88
N LEU A 112 -26.13 -8.89 3.12
CA LEU A 112 -25.19 -10.01 2.98
C LEU A 112 -24.32 -10.07 4.23
N ASP A 113 -24.31 -11.22 4.93
CA ASP A 113 -23.55 -11.37 6.19
C ASP A 113 -22.40 -12.39 6.11
N GLY A 114 -21.45 -12.21 7.03
CA GLY A 114 -20.52 -13.24 7.50
C GLY A 114 -19.66 -13.92 6.43
N HIS A 115 -19.39 -15.20 6.68
CA HIS A 115 -18.47 -16.03 5.89
C HIS A 115 -18.90 -16.19 4.43
N ARG A 116 -20.21 -16.21 4.14
CA ARG A 116 -20.72 -16.33 2.77
C ARG A 116 -20.40 -15.12 1.91
N LEU A 117 -20.42 -13.92 2.50
CA LEU A 117 -19.99 -12.70 1.82
C LEU A 117 -18.49 -12.77 1.49
N SER A 118 -17.67 -13.26 2.42
CA SER A 118 -16.23 -13.44 2.19
C SER A 118 -15.95 -14.37 1.01
N ASP A 119 -16.53 -15.57 0.99
CA ASP A 119 -16.37 -16.53 -0.12
C ASP A 119 -16.86 -15.94 -1.46
N ALA A 120 -17.99 -15.24 -1.44
CA ALA A 120 -18.55 -14.60 -2.63
C ALA A 120 -17.64 -13.49 -3.18
N LEU A 121 -17.05 -12.67 -2.31
CA LEU A 121 -16.11 -11.61 -2.71
C LEU A 121 -14.82 -12.20 -3.27
N PHE A 122 -14.28 -13.26 -2.67
CA PHE A 122 -13.11 -13.97 -3.21
C PHE A 122 -13.42 -14.57 -4.60
N GLN A 123 -14.55 -15.23 -4.75
CA GLN A 123 -14.98 -15.79 -6.04
C GLN A 123 -15.17 -14.68 -7.09
N ALA A 124 -15.79 -13.56 -6.72
CA ALA A 124 -15.99 -12.42 -7.61
C ALA A 124 -14.65 -11.80 -8.06
N ALA A 125 -13.71 -11.60 -7.13
CA ALA A 125 -12.37 -11.10 -7.44
C ALA A 125 -11.65 -12.02 -8.43
N ALA A 126 -11.64 -13.33 -8.18
CA ALA A 126 -11.01 -14.30 -9.08
C ALA A 126 -11.62 -14.25 -10.49
N LEU A 127 -12.96 -14.19 -10.60
CA LEU A 127 -13.65 -14.10 -11.88
C LEU A 127 -13.29 -12.83 -12.66
N VAL A 128 -13.25 -11.67 -11.99
CA VAL A 128 -12.84 -10.40 -12.62
C VAL A 128 -11.41 -10.47 -13.12
N HIS A 129 -10.47 -10.98 -12.30
CA HIS A 129 -9.08 -11.16 -12.72
C HIS A 129 -8.97 -12.07 -13.95
N HIS A 130 -9.60 -13.25 -13.91
CA HIS A 130 -9.60 -14.19 -15.05
C HIS A 130 -10.23 -13.58 -16.31
N ALA A 131 -11.31 -12.79 -16.18
CA ALA A 131 -11.95 -12.14 -17.32
C ALA A 131 -11.03 -11.11 -17.99
N VAL A 132 -10.33 -10.27 -17.20
CA VAL A 132 -9.37 -9.28 -17.71
C VAL A 132 -8.23 -9.95 -18.47
N TYR A 133 -7.65 -11.02 -17.92
CA TYR A 133 -6.58 -11.74 -18.59
C TYR A 133 -7.07 -12.46 -19.85
N ARG A 134 -8.25 -13.07 -19.82
CA ARG A 134 -8.83 -13.71 -21.01
C ARG A 134 -9.08 -12.72 -22.14
N ALA A 135 -9.49 -11.49 -21.82
CA ALA A 135 -9.76 -10.45 -22.80
C ALA A 135 -8.46 -9.87 -23.42
N ASN A 136 -7.45 -9.62 -22.59
CA ASN A 136 -6.24 -8.90 -23.01
C ASN A 136 -5.06 -9.83 -23.39
N TYR A 137 -5.04 -11.05 -22.85
CA TYR A 137 -3.95 -12.01 -22.97
C TYR A 137 -4.48 -13.43 -23.16
N PRO A 138 -5.15 -13.74 -24.29
CA PRO A 138 -5.89 -15.00 -24.47
C PRO A 138 -5.03 -16.27 -24.40
N ASN A 139 -3.71 -16.16 -24.59
CA ASN A 139 -2.77 -17.28 -24.55
C ASN A 139 -1.94 -17.34 -23.26
N ILE A 140 -2.26 -16.52 -22.24
CA ILE A 140 -1.53 -16.55 -20.98
C ILE A 140 -1.77 -17.88 -20.25
N ASP A 141 -0.73 -18.41 -19.61
CA ASP A 141 -0.88 -19.59 -18.77
C ASP A 141 -1.75 -19.26 -17.55
N SER A 142 -2.75 -20.10 -17.31
CA SER A 142 -3.59 -20.08 -16.10
C SER A 142 -2.78 -20.11 -14.80
N ALA A 143 -1.58 -20.71 -14.78
CA ALA A 143 -0.68 -20.69 -13.63
C ALA A 143 -0.19 -19.28 -13.30
N CYS A 144 0.10 -18.45 -14.32
CA CYS A 144 0.49 -17.06 -14.11
C CYS A 144 -0.65 -16.24 -13.48
N ILE A 145 -1.88 -16.44 -13.94
CA ILE A 145 -3.06 -15.74 -13.37
C ILE A 145 -3.27 -16.15 -11.90
N ARG A 146 -3.16 -17.45 -11.59
CA ARG A 146 -3.28 -17.94 -10.21
C ARG A 146 -2.23 -17.30 -9.30
N HIS A 147 -0.98 -17.25 -9.75
CA HIS A 147 0.10 -16.65 -8.97
C HIS A 147 -0.12 -15.15 -8.70
N GLU A 148 -0.68 -14.41 -9.66
CA GLU A 148 -1.05 -13.02 -9.46
C GLU A 148 -2.16 -12.88 -8.41
N ILE A 149 -3.23 -13.69 -8.49
CA ILE A 149 -4.33 -13.67 -7.51
C ILE A 149 -3.81 -13.97 -6.10
N GLU A 150 -2.97 -14.99 -5.94
CA GLU A 150 -2.33 -15.32 -4.66
C GLU A 150 -1.48 -14.16 -4.13
N SER A 151 -0.74 -13.48 -5.01
CA SER A 151 0.07 -12.32 -4.64
C SER A 151 -0.79 -11.14 -4.17
N ARG A 152 -1.95 -10.92 -4.79
CA ARG A 152 -2.93 -9.91 -4.35
C ARG A 152 -3.53 -10.25 -3.00
N ALA A 153 -3.87 -11.52 -2.76
CA ALA A 153 -4.37 -11.97 -1.48
C ALA A 153 -3.35 -11.74 -0.35
N ARG A 154 -2.07 -12.07 -0.59
CA ARG A 154 -0.98 -11.78 0.36
C ARG A 154 -0.83 -10.28 0.63
N LEU A 155 -0.91 -9.46 -0.40
CA LEU A 155 -0.80 -8.01 -0.24
C LEU A 155 -1.99 -7.44 0.56
N ALA A 156 -3.20 -7.95 0.34
CA ALA A 156 -4.39 -7.54 1.09
C ALA A 156 -4.28 -7.93 2.58
N ASP A 157 -3.78 -9.13 2.87
CA ASP A 157 -3.53 -9.60 4.24
C ASP A 157 -2.55 -8.67 4.98
N TYR A 158 -1.48 -8.26 4.29
CA TYR A 158 -0.47 -7.37 4.85
C TYR A 158 -1.04 -6.03 5.35
N PHE A 159 -1.91 -5.38 4.56
CA PHE A 159 -2.53 -4.11 4.94
C PHE A 159 -3.73 -4.28 5.88
N SER A 160 -4.27 -5.50 6.02
CA SER A 160 -5.51 -5.76 6.73
C SER A 160 -5.45 -5.31 8.19
N ARG A 161 -4.31 -5.50 8.87
CA ARG A 161 -4.15 -5.15 10.29
C ARG A 161 -4.40 -3.66 10.53
N ASP A 162 -3.79 -2.79 9.74
CA ASP A 162 -3.92 -1.34 9.90
C ASP A 162 -5.36 -0.89 9.59
N ILE A 163 -5.92 -1.40 8.48
CA ILE A 163 -7.29 -1.09 8.05
C ILE A 163 -8.33 -1.53 9.10
N LEU A 164 -8.18 -2.74 9.64
CA LEU A 164 -9.10 -3.27 10.65
C LEU A 164 -8.97 -2.54 11.99
N ASN A 165 -7.75 -2.16 12.39
CA ASN A 165 -7.54 -1.36 13.60
C ASN A 165 -8.20 0.02 13.49
N GLU A 166 -8.05 0.71 12.35
CA GLU A 166 -8.74 1.98 12.07
C GLU A 166 -10.27 1.80 12.12
N ALA A 167 -10.78 0.79 11.42
CA ALA A 167 -12.20 0.49 11.33
C ALA A 167 -12.83 0.14 12.70
N GLN A 168 -12.15 -0.67 13.51
CA GLN A 168 -12.65 -1.11 14.80
C GLN A 168 -12.64 0.00 15.85
N ASN A 169 -11.60 0.83 15.87
CA ASN A 169 -11.45 1.90 16.84
C ASN A 169 -12.12 3.22 16.41
N GLY A 170 -12.59 3.30 15.15
CA GLY A 170 -13.30 4.46 14.63
C GLY A 170 -12.42 5.68 14.39
N PHE A 171 -11.12 5.49 14.16
CA PHE A 171 -10.18 6.54 13.80
C PHE A 171 -9.48 6.24 12.48
N GLY A 172 -8.90 7.25 11.86
CA GLY A 172 -8.18 7.08 10.60
C GLY A 172 -9.12 6.92 9.41
N ALA A 173 -8.54 6.63 8.25
CA ALA A 173 -9.25 6.82 7.00
C ALA A 173 -10.14 5.63 6.61
N ALA A 174 -9.92 4.46 7.21
CA ALA A 174 -10.84 3.32 7.16
C ALA A 174 -11.92 3.32 8.26
N ALA A 175 -12.04 4.36 9.11
CA ALA A 175 -13.07 4.40 10.17
C ALA A 175 -14.50 4.18 9.63
N LYS A 176 -14.80 4.66 8.42
CA LYS A 176 -16.12 4.55 7.79
C LYS A 176 -16.60 3.11 7.57
N ILE A 177 -15.68 2.18 7.24
CA ILE A 177 -16.04 0.77 7.00
C ILE A 177 -16.27 -0.01 8.29
N GLY A 178 -15.96 0.58 9.46
CA GLY A 178 -16.17 -0.06 10.75
C GLY A 178 -17.60 -0.53 10.98
N LYS A 179 -18.60 0.21 10.50
CA LYS A 179 -20.02 -0.20 10.61
C LYS A 179 -20.35 -1.42 9.77
N ALA A 180 -19.73 -1.56 8.59
CA ALA A 180 -19.95 -2.68 7.69
C ALA A 180 -19.24 -3.94 8.17
N LEU A 181 -18.00 -3.81 8.66
CA LEU A 181 -17.18 -4.93 9.12
C LEU A 181 -17.48 -5.37 10.58
N PHE A 182 -17.83 -4.42 11.44
CA PHE A 182 -18.10 -4.64 12.86
C PHE A 182 -19.49 -4.08 13.24
N PRO A 183 -20.59 -4.62 12.66
CA PRO A 183 -21.94 -4.18 13.02
C PRO A 183 -22.16 -4.43 14.52
N ARG A 184 -22.50 -3.37 15.26
CA ARG A 184 -22.89 -3.49 16.68
C ARG A 184 -24.15 -4.35 16.77
N ARG A 185 -24.08 -5.43 17.55
CA ARG A 185 -25.25 -6.26 17.91
C ARG A 185 -26.19 -5.50 18.83
#